data_AF-X8BH46-F1
#
_entry.id   AF-X8BH46-F1
#
_cell.length_a   1.000
_cell.length_b   1.000
_cell.length_c   1.000
_cell.angle_alpha   90.00
_cell.angle_beta   90.00
_cell.angle_gamma   90.00
#
_symmetry.space_group_name_H-M   'P 1'
#
loop_
_entity.id
_entity.type
_entity.pdbx_description
1 polymer ?
#
loop_
_entity_poly.entity_id
_entity_poly.type
_entity_poly.pdbx_seq_one_letter_code
_entity_poly.pdbx_strand_id
1 'polypeptide(L)' 'MYLWLQQQVDTQIGRVIDKLVAHPEIDRNTVVVFTSDHGEYAGSHGLRGKGAAAYEEAIRVPLYLRDPADG' A
#
# COMPACT_ATOMS: atom_id res chain seq x y z
N MET A 1 3.50 -0.95 17.40
CA MET A 1 4.17 -1.75 16.35
C MET A 1 3.53 -1.52 14.99
N TYR A 2 2.25 -1.86 14.78
CA TYR A 2 1.55 -1.75 13.48
C TYR A 2 1.71 -0.38 12.79
N LEU A 3 1.27 0.71 13.43
CA LEU A 3 1.37 2.07 12.88
C LEU A 3 2.82 2.52 12.61
N TRP A 4 3.76 2.10 13.45
CA TRP A 4 5.16 2.43 13.27
C TRP A 4 5.73 1.76 12.01
N LEU A 5 5.42 0.48 11.78
CA LEU A 5 5.83 -0.23 10.56
C LEU A 5 5.20 0.40 9.31
N GLN A 6 3.93 0.82 9.38
CA GLN A 6 3.30 1.56 8.28
C GLN A 6 4.04 2.87 7.97
N GLN A 7 4.43 3.64 8.99
CA GLN A 7 5.21 4.86 8.81
C GLN A 7 6.59 4.60 8.20
N GLN A 8 7.25 3.50 8.59
CA GLN A 8 8.53 3.12 7.99
C GLN A 8 8.38 2.73 6.51
N VAL A 9 7.33 1.99 6.17
CA VAL A 9 7.02 1.61 4.77
C VAL A 9 6.69 2.85 3.94
N ASP A 10 5.88 3.77 4.46
CA ASP A 10 5.54 5.04 3.81
C ASP A 10 6.81 5.84 3.44
N THR A 11 7.77 5.90 4.36
CA THR A 11 9.08 6.54 4.09
C THR A 11 9.82 5.86 2.93
N GLN A 12 9.77 4.53 2.81
CA GLN A 12 10.43 3.83 1.70
C GLN A 12 9.68 3.99 0.37
N ILE A 13 8.34 4.02 0.41
CA ILE A 13 7.52 4.31 -0.77
C ILE A 13 7.86 5.70 -1.31
N GLY A 14 7.93 6.72 -0.44
CA GLY A 14 8.33 8.07 -0.80
C GLY A 14 9.67 8.10 -1.54
N ARG A 15 10.69 7.38 -1.04
CA ARG A 15 12.00 7.30 -1.70
C ARG A 15 11.94 6.75 -3.13
N VAL A 16 11.07 5.77 -3.39
CA VAL A 16 10.91 5.19 -4.74
C VAL A 16 10.16 6.18 -5.64
N ILE A 17 9.07 6.77 -5.15
CA ILE A 17 8.26 7.74 -5.88
C ILE A 17 9.07 9.00 -6.21
N ASP A 18 9.84 9.54 -5.26
CA ASP A 18 10.72 10.70 -5.48
C ASP A 18 11.73 10.43 -6.60
N LYS A 19 12.25 9.21 -6.68
CA LYS A 19 13.17 8.80 -7.75
C LYS A 19 12.47 8.67 -9.09
N LEU A 20 11.24 8.18 -9.12
CA LEU A 20 10.43 8.12 -10.34
C LEU A 20 10.13 9.53 -10.86
N VAL A 21 9.60 10.40 -10.00
CA VAL A 21 9.22 11.78 -10.34
C VAL A 21 10.41 12.64 -10.78
N ALA A 22 11.61 12.36 -10.25
CA ALA A 22 12.84 12.99 -10.71
C ALA A 22 13.22 12.68 -12.18
N HIS A 23 12.54 11.72 -12.83
CA HIS A 23 12.76 11.32 -14.23
C HIS A 23 11.47 11.46 -15.06
N PRO A 24 11.15 12.68 -15.57
CA PRO A 24 9.85 12.99 -16.15
C PRO A 24 9.43 12.11 -17.33
N GLU A 25 10.38 11.73 -18.21
CA GLU A 25 10.09 10.86 -19.36
C GLU A 25 9.68 9.44 -18.92
N ILE A 26 10.28 8.93 -17.83
CA ILE A 26 9.95 7.62 -17.27
C ILE A 26 8.62 7.71 -16.51
N ASP A 27 8.45 8.74 -15.69
CA ASP A 27 7.24 8.96 -14.88
C ASP A 27 5.98 9.02 -15.76
N ARG A 28 6.03 9.75 -16.89
CA ARG A 28 4.92 9.87 -17.85
C ARG A 28 4.55 8.56 -18.55
N ASN A 29 5.41 7.56 -18.51
CA ASN A 29 5.20 6.25 -19.12
C ASN A 29 5.14 5.11 -18.07
N THR A 30 4.89 5.46 -16.80
CA THR A 30 4.87 4.49 -15.70
C THR A 30 3.52 4.50 -14.99
N VAL A 31 2.78 3.39 -15.10
CA VAL A 31 1.64 3.10 -14.24
C VAL A 31 2.13 2.71 -12.85
N VAL A 32 1.58 3.33 -11.81
CA VAL A 32 1.90 3.01 -10.41
C VAL A 32 0.69 2.34 -9.79
N VAL A 33 0.90 1.14 -9.24
CA VAL A 33 -0.12 0.39 -8.48
C VAL A 33 0.38 0.20 -7.06
N PHE A 34 -0.41 0.63 -6.08
CA PHE A 34 -0.18 0.36 -4.67
C PHE A 34 -1.32 -0.49 -4.12
N THR A 35 -0.96 -1.61 -3.48
CA THR A 35 -1.90 -2.55 -2.88
C THR A 35 -1.23 -3.36 -1.79
N SER A 36 -1.96 -4.28 -1.18
CA SER A 36 -1.47 -5.27 -0.23
C SER A 36 -2.03 -6.65 -0.57
N ASP A 37 -1.36 -7.71 -0.13
CA ASP A 37 -1.79 -9.10 -0.30
C ASP A 37 -2.89 -9.51 0.68
N HIS A 38 -2.98 -8.83 1.83
CA HIS A 38 -4.04 -8.98 2.84
C HIS A 38 -4.01 -7.79 3.84
N GLY A 39 -5.03 -7.71 4.69
CA GLY A 39 -5.06 -6.80 5.83
C GLY A 39 -4.55 -7.42 7.14
N GLU A 40 -4.85 -6.80 8.27
CA GLU A 40 -4.42 -7.23 9.61
C GLU A 40 -5.56 -6.97 10.59
N TYR A 41 -5.92 -7.96 11.40
CA TYR A 41 -7.01 -7.79 12.38
C TYR A 41 -6.73 -6.68 13.38
N ALA A 42 -5.46 -6.41 13.71
CA ALA A 42 -5.03 -5.29 14.55
C ALA A 42 -5.71 -5.25 15.95
N GLY A 43 -6.16 -6.40 16.47
CA GLY A 43 -6.89 -6.50 17.73
C GLY A 43 -8.42 -6.56 17.58
N SER A 44 -8.98 -6.32 16.39
CA SER A 44 -10.40 -6.51 16.09
C SER A 44 -10.82 -7.93 16.44
N HIS A 45 -11.99 -8.07 17.07
CA HIS A 45 -12.54 -9.36 17.51
C HIS A 45 -11.60 -10.17 18.43
N GLY A 46 -10.63 -9.52 19.09
CA GLY A 46 -9.61 -10.19 19.90
C GLY A 46 -8.54 -10.93 19.08
N LEU A 47 -8.48 -10.69 17.77
CA LEU A 47 -7.57 -11.38 16.83
C LEU A 47 -6.37 -10.50 16.46
N ARG A 48 -5.27 -11.15 16.06
CA ARG A 48 -4.05 -10.55 15.51
C ARG A 48 -3.54 -11.39 14.35
N GLY A 49 -2.83 -10.80 13.41
CA GLY A 49 -2.39 -11.45 12.19
C GLY A 49 -3.49 -11.49 11.14
N LYS A 50 -3.56 -12.63 10.45
CA LYS A 50 -4.49 -12.94 9.36
C LYS A 50 -4.89 -14.41 9.39
N GLY A 51 -5.94 -14.77 8.67
CA GLY A 51 -6.29 -16.16 8.34
C GLY A 51 -7.11 -16.92 9.40
N ALA A 52 -7.41 -16.31 10.55
CA ALA A 52 -8.29 -16.91 11.56
C ALA A 52 -9.79 -16.79 11.21
N ALA A 53 -10.14 -15.80 10.37
CA ALA A 53 -11.50 -15.50 9.92
C ALA A 53 -11.50 -14.65 8.63
N ALA A 54 -12.64 -14.53 7.95
CA ALA A 54 -12.80 -13.70 6.76
C ALA A 54 -13.38 -12.30 7.07
N TYR A 55 -12.97 -11.69 8.18
CA TYR A 55 -13.38 -10.33 8.52
C TYR A 55 -12.71 -9.30 7.60
N GLU A 56 -13.41 -8.18 7.37
CA GLU A 56 -13.01 -7.09 6.48
C GLU A 56 -11.57 -6.62 6.75
N GLU A 57 -11.17 -6.50 8.02
CA GLU A 57 -9.84 -6.03 8.38
C GLU A 57 -8.71 -6.89 7.83
N ALA A 58 -8.96 -8.19 7.57
CA ALA A 58 -7.96 -9.10 7.00
C ALA A 58 -8.05 -9.26 5.48
N ILE A 59 -9.17 -8.95 4.84
CA ILE A 59 -9.38 -9.21 3.41
C ILE A 59 -9.56 -7.94 2.55
N ARG A 60 -9.97 -6.83 3.15
CA ARG A 60 -10.16 -5.56 2.45
C ARG A 60 -8.86 -4.78 2.42
N VAL A 61 -8.15 -4.89 1.29
CA VAL A 61 -6.87 -4.24 1.05
C VAL A 61 -7.03 -2.86 0.38
N PRO A 62 -6.09 -1.94 0.59
CA PRO A 62 -6.02 -0.72 -0.22
C PRO A 62 -5.72 -1.08 -1.68
N LEU A 63 -6.29 -0.33 -2.62
CA LEU A 63 -5.92 -0.39 -4.03
C LEU A 63 -5.90 1.03 -4.58
N TYR A 64 -4.72 1.48 -4.98
CA TYR A 64 -4.50 2.77 -5.61
C TYR A 64 -3.82 2.55 -6.94
N LEU A 65 -4.34 3.20 -7.97
CA LEU A 65 -3.82 3.14 -9.33
C LEU A 65 -3.64 4.56 -9.85
N ARG A 66 -2.44 4.85 -10.32
CA ARG A 66 -2.12 6.08 -11.05
C ARG A 66 -1.68 5.66 -12.45
N ASP A 67 -2.56 5.87 -13.42
CA ASP A 67 -2.24 5.75 -14.83
C ASP A 67 -2.04 7.16 -15.41
N PRO A 68 -0.86 7.50 -15.94
CA PRO A 68 -0.65 8.79 -16.60
C PRO A 68 -1.47 9.00 -17.89
N ALA A 69 -2.08 7.95 -18.45
CA ALA A 69 -2.96 8.04 -19.62
C ALA A 69 -4.42 8.38 -19.27
N ASP A 70 -4.86 8.07 -18.05
CA ASP A 70 -6.18 8.42 -17.52
C ASP A 70 -6.08 9.78 -16.82
N GLY A 71 -6.08 10.86 -17.61
CA GLY A 71 -6.12 12.24 -17.11
C GLY A 71 -7.38 12.57 -16.33
#